data_AF-A0A3R7BIG4-F1
#
_entry.id   AF-A0A3R7BIG4-F1
#
_cell.length_a   1.000
_cell.length_b   1.000
_cell.length_c   1.000
_cell.angle_alpha   90.00
_cell.angle_beta   90.00
_cell.angle_gamma   90.00
#
_symmetry.space_group_name_H-M   'P 1'
#
loop_
_entity.id
_entity.type
_entity.pdbx_description
1 polymer ?
#
loop_
_entity_poly.entity_id
_entity_poly.type
_entity_poly.pdbx_seq_one_letter_code
_entity_poly.pdbx_strand_id
1 'polypeptide(L)'
;MSDKEYVATLSVAYEKCCGLVQSIGSFPLDTPAESDRMRTFLTVQLQVLFGGHRQRYVQIEQDLLSQGFDKTLSMIKWPPIPSGKNKYKLKEQAAKETAKGHQITSPTSGNIPSNTTSLTSPASTTALASPRDVPTANKPEPLNLFYQMLLPISMDDTMPRKFGRDLQESTARCDVVLRNSELRVELMARLYTSYCHAFGDEYLGKMANLSHELVQEPLLCLESASNFFVVNGLDKGDFVGNKQVQTQSKACTQVVQYLSHMFMHACAALDDVGGVSNRTQFVSNVCATFKDTYIAHLQKFKFDADGACLLLTDLAMYRQAFRVCHHPSIDDHFDLLHAIANIYALPRDSLVSYVTEGLQTTLGKATLHALIRRRWDYNLNGDKIPI
;
A
#
# COMPACT_ATOMS: atom_id res chain seq x y z
N MET A 1 25.96 39.31 -2.75
CA MET A 1 26.40 38.20 -1.87
C MET A 1 25.20 37.30 -1.72
N SER A 2 25.33 36.06 -2.15
CA SER A 2 24.34 35.00 -1.92
C SER A 2 24.26 34.64 -0.44
N ASP A 3 23.15 34.06 -0.02
CA ASP A 3 22.94 33.67 1.38
C ASP A 3 23.98 32.66 1.88
N LYS A 4 24.48 31.79 0.99
CA LYS A 4 25.58 30.84 1.29
C LYS A 4 26.92 31.56 1.53
N GLU A 5 27.26 32.54 0.70
CA GLU A 5 28.46 33.37 0.91
C GLU A 5 28.36 34.21 2.19
N TYR A 6 27.15 34.71 2.50
CA TYR A 6 26.89 35.44 3.73
C TYR A 6 27.07 34.55 4.97
N VAL A 7 26.48 33.36 4.98
CA VAL A 7 26.65 32.36 6.05
C VAL A 7 28.12 31.98 6.23
N ALA A 8 28.84 31.67 5.13
CA ALA A 8 30.26 31.33 5.20
C ALA A 8 31.12 32.49 5.76
N THR A 9 30.88 33.72 5.28
CA THR A 9 31.61 34.92 5.74
C THR A 9 31.32 35.22 7.22
N LEU A 10 30.06 35.10 7.64
CA LEU A 10 29.63 35.30 9.03
C LEU A 10 30.26 34.26 9.97
N SER A 11 30.31 32.99 9.58
CA SER A 11 30.96 31.93 10.36
C SER A 11 32.44 32.23 10.59
N VAL A 12 33.20 32.56 9.53
CA VAL A 12 34.63 32.88 9.62
C VAL A 12 34.88 34.17 10.43
N ALA A 13 34.04 35.19 10.27
CA ALA A 13 34.15 36.42 11.04
C ALA A 13 33.88 36.19 12.53
N TYR A 14 32.81 35.45 12.85
CA TYR A 14 32.43 35.11 14.21
C TYR A 14 33.48 34.27 14.93
N GLU A 15 34.04 33.25 14.26
CA GLU A 15 35.11 32.40 14.79
C GLU A 15 36.38 33.21 15.12
N LYS A 16 36.82 34.09 14.20
CA LYS A 16 37.97 34.99 14.43
C LYS A 16 37.72 35.95 15.61
N CYS A 17 36.52 36.50 15.72
CA CYS A 17 36.16 37.35 16.87
C CYS A 17 36.14 36.57 18.19
N CYS A 18 35.71 35.31 18.19
CA CYS A 18 35.80 34.43 19.37
C CYS A 18 37.25 34.19 19.80
N GLY A 19 38.15 33.90 18.85
CA GLY A 19 39.58 33.74 19.12
C GLY A 19 40.25 35.02 19.64
N LEU A 20 39.84 36.19 19.13
CA LEU A 20 40.30 37.48 19.64
C LEU A 20 39.80 37.73 21.07
N VAL A 21 38.51 37.47 21.36
CA VAL A 21 37.92 37.57 22.70
C VAL A 21 38.64 36.64 23.70
N GLN A 22 38.96 35.41 23.31
CA GLN A 22 39.74 34.49 24.13
C GLN A 22 41.16 35.00 24.41
N SER A 23 41.82 35.53 23.38
CA SER A 23 43.17 36.12 23.50
C SER A 23 43.17 37.30 24.50
N ILE A 24 42.26 38.26 24.35
CA ILE A 24 42.14 39.42 25.24
C ILE A 24 41.74 38.98 26.66
N GLY A 25 40.80 38.04 26.79
CA GLY A 25 40.36 37.47 28.05
C GLY A 25 41.39 36.57 28.77
N SER A 26 42.56 36.34 28.15
CA SER A 26 43.70 35.62 28.73
C SER A 26 44.79 36.53 29.29
N PHE A 27 44.67 37.86 29.12
CA PHE A 27 45.62 38.80 29.70
C PHE A 27 45.63 38.70 31.24
N PRO A 28 46.81 38.74 31.87
CA PRO A 28 46.92 38.70 33.33
C PRO A 28 46.33 39.99 33.91
N LEU A 29 45.42 39.83 34.87
CA LEU A 29 44.79 40.91 35.63
C LEU A 29 45.05 40.67 37.12
N ASP A 30 45.11 41.76 37.89
CA ASP A 30 45.58 41.73 39.29
C ASP A 30 44.69 40.88 40.21
N THR A 31 43.39 40.74 39.89
CA THR A 31 42.47 39.86 40.63
C THR A 31 41.65 38.90 39.75
N PRO A 32 41.25 37.74 40.29
CA PRO A 32 40.30 36.84 39.61
C PRO A 32 38.95 37.52 39.30
N ALA A 33 38.48 38.40 40.20
CA ALA A 33 37.21 39.11 40.02
C ALA A 33 37.23 40.07 38.83
N GLU A 34 38.37 40.70 38.53
CA GLU A 34 38.54 41.53 37.33
C GLU A 34 38.60 40.67 36.06
N SER A 35 39.19 39.48 36.12
CA SER A 35 39.17 38.51 35.03
C SER A 35 37.75 38.07 34.67
N ASP A 36 36.91 37.79 35.67
CA ASP A 36 35.52 37.40 35.45
C ASP A 36 34.67 38.56 34.89
N ARG A 37 34.89 39.79 35.38
CA ARG A 37 34.28 41.00 34.81
C ARG A 37 34.70 41.23 33.36
N MET A 38 35.99 41.05 33.04
CA MET A 38 36.52 41.19 31.68
C MET A 38 35.88 40.17 30.72
N ARG A 39 35.81 38.88 31.09
CA ARG A 39 35.14 37.85 30.28
C ARG A 39 33.65 38.16 30.07
N THR A 40 32.97 38.64 31.10
CA THR A 40 31.56 39.06 31.02
C THR A 40 31.38 40.22 30.03
N PHE A 41 32.20 41.27 30.17
CA PHE A 41 32.19 42.42 29.27
C PHE A 41 32.45 42.02 27.80
N LEU A 42 33.49 41.22 27.54
CA LEU A 42 33.81 40.76 26.19
C LEU A 42 32.70 39.90 25.59
N THR A 43 32.01 39.09 26.40
CA THR A 43 30.84 38.29 25.97
C THR A 43 29.68 39.19 25.57
N VAL A 44 29.40 40.25 26.33
CA VAL A 44 28.37 41.25 25.98
C VAL A 44 28.74 42.00 24.69
N GLN A 45 30.00 42.41 24.50
CA GLN A 45 30.43 43.05 23.25
C GLN A 45 30.29 42.13 22.04
N LEU A 46 30.61 40.84 22.18
CA LEU A 46 30.39 39.84 21.12
C LEU A 46 28.90 39.68 20.80
N GLN A 47 28.02 39.71 21.80
CA GLN A 47 26.57 39.68 21.59
C GLN A 47 26.03 40.95 20.93
N VAL A 48 26.54 42.14 21.27
CA VAL A 48 26.17 43.40 20.59
C VAL A 48 26.59 43.38 19.13
N LEU A 49 27.81 42.93 18.83
CA LEU A 49 28.35 42.88 17.47
C LEU A 49 27.63 41.85 16.58
N PHE A 50 27.27 40.68 17.11
CA PHE A 50 26.72 39.58 16.31
C PHE A 50 25.25 39.25 16.54
N GLY A 51 24.56 39.87 17.50
CA GLY A 51 23.19 39.50 17.89
C GLY A 51 22.19 39.54 16.72
N GLY A 52 22.12 40.65 16.00
CA GLY A 52 21.28 40.78 14.80
C GLY A 52 21.71 39.84 13.65
N HIS A 53 23.03 39.58 13.53
CA HIS A 53 23.55 38.66 12.53
C HIS A 53 23.20 37.20 12.84
N ARG A 54 23.19 36.78 14.12
CA ARG A 54 22.72 35.46 14.56
C ARG A 54 21.23 35.28 14.30
N GLN A 55 20.40 36.29 14.59
CA GLN A 55 18.96 36.19 14.29
C GLN A 55 18.71 36.03 12.79
N ARG A 56 19.45 36.79 11.96
CA ARG A 56 19.38 36.66 10.50
C ARG A 56 19.94 35.32 10.00
N TYR A 57 20.97 34.78 10.63
CA TYR A 57 21.52 33.46 10.34
C TYR A 57 20.46 32.36 10.51
N VAL A 58 19.68 32.38 11.60
CA VAL A 58 18.60 31.41 11.86
C VAL A 58 17.61 31.34 10.70
N GLN A 59 17.16 32.51 10.20
CA GLN A 59 16.24 32.56 9.06
C GLN A 59 16.89 32.03 7.77
N ILE A 60 18.10 32.52 7.44
CA ILE A 60 18.81 32.11 6.22
C ILE A 60 19.07 30.60 6.20
N GLU A 61 19.49 30.01 7.32
CA GLU A 61 19.80 28.58 7.39
C GLU A 61 18.53 27.72 7.24
N GLN A 62 17.40 28.18 7.79
CA GLN A 62 16.07 27.57 7.57
C GLN A 62 15.63 27.66 6.08
N ASP A 63 15.83 28.82 5.44
CA ASP A 63 15.47 29.03 4.03
C ASP A 63 16.36 28.18 3.09
N LEU A 64 17.66 28.10 3.38
CA LEU A 64 18.63 27.27 2.63
C LEU A 64 18.31 25.77 2.73
N LEU A 65 17.90 25.28 3.91
CA LEU A 65 17.48 23.89 4.08
C LEU A 65 16.18 23.61 3.31
N SER A 66 15.19 24.50 3.41
CA SER A 66 13.90 24.38 2.72
C SER A 66 14.07 24.32 1.20
N GLN A 67 14.91 25.19 0.63
CA GLN A 67 15.28 25.15 -0.79
C GLN A 67 15.99 23.83 -1.19
N GLY A 68 16.79 23.25 -0.29
CA GLY A 68 17.42 21.93 -0.49
C GLY A 68 16.38 20.81 -0.58
N PHE A 69 15.41 20.82 0.33
CA PHE A 69 14.29 19.89 0.35
C PHE A 69 13.38 20.02 -0.88
N ASP A 70 12.98 21.24 -1.28
CA ASP A 70 12.19 21.49 -2.49
C ASP A 70 12.93 21.01 -3.76
N LYS A 71 14.23 21.24 -3.83
CA LYS A 71 15.09 20.73 -4.90
C LYS A 71 15.17 19.20 -4.90
N THR A 72 15.06 18.55 -3.74
CA THR A 72 15.00 17.09 -3.64
C THR A 72 13.64 16.56 -4.08
N LEU A 73 12.55 17.13 -3.56
CA LEU A 73 11.18 16.76 -3.94
C LEU A 73 10.92 16.93 -5.45
N SER A 74 11.42 18.00 -6.08
CA SER A 74 11.26 18.25 -7.52
C SER A 74 11.99 17.26 -8.43
N MET A 75 12.93 16.47 -7.92
CA MET A 75 13.57 15.38 -8.67
C MET A 75 12.67 14.14 -8.78
N ILE A 76 11.65 14.03 -7.92
CA ILE A 76 10.82 12.82 -7.76
C ILE A 76 9.59 12.90 -8.66
N LYS A 77 9.46 11.94 -9.58
CA LYS A 77 8.37 11.87 -10.56
C LYS A 77 7.31 10.87 -10.12
N TRP A 78 6.40 11.33 -9.27
CA TRP A 78 5.30 10.51 -8.75
C TRP A 78 4.37 9.99 -9.86
N PRO A 79 3.95 8.71 -9.82
CA PRO A 79 2.99 8.16 -10.77
C PRO A 79 1.58 8.75 -10.55
N PRO A 80 0.78 8.93 -11.63
CA PRO A 80 -0.60 9.37 -11.52
C PRO A 80 -1.50 8.25 -10.98
N ILE A 81 -2.27 8.52 -9.91
CA ILE A 81 -3.22 7.57 -9.32
C ILE A 81 -4.16 7.01 -10.42
N PRO A 82 -4.38 5.68 -10.51
CA PRO A 82 -5.20 5.05 -11.54
C PRO A 82 -6.72 5.23 -11.32
N SER A 83 -7.14 6.41 -10.87
CA SER A 83 -8.54 6.75 -10.58
C SER A 83 -9.23 7.43 -11.77
N GLY A 84 -10.47 7.02 -12.06
CA GLY A 84 -11.40 7.68 -12.98
C GLY A 84 -10.80 8.08 -14.34
N LYS A 85 -10.81 9.39 -14.63
CA LYS A 85 -10.35 9.95 -15.93
C LYS A 85 -8.87 9.67 -16.23
N ASN A 86 -8.05 9.32 -15.23
CA ASN A 86 -6.62 9.03 -15.44
C ASN A 86 -6.34 7.61 -15.96
N LYS A 87 -7.26 6.64 -15.79
CA LYS A 87 -7.12 5.29 -16.40
C LYS A 87 -6.92 5.36 -17.93
N TYR A 88 -7.51 6.35 -18.60
CA TYR A 88 -7.28 6.62 -20.03
C TYR A 88 -5.86 7.15 -20.33
N LYS A 89 -5.31 8.02 -19.47
CA LYS A 89 -3.95 8.57 -19.63
C LYS A 89 -2.86 7.53 -19.43
N LEU A 90 -2.97 6.66 -18.40
CA LEU A 90 -2.07 5.52 -18.25
C LEU A 90 -2.17 4.56 -19.45
N LYS A 91 -3.38 4.31 -19.97
CA LYS A 91 -3.59 3.45 -21.15
C LYS A 91 -2.97 4.06 -22.43
N GLU A 92 -2.95 5.38 -22.55
CA GLU A 92 -2.27 6.09 -23.64
C GLU A 92 -0.73 6.11 -23.48
N GLN A 93 -0.22 6.23 -22.24
CA GLN A 93 1.21 6.13 -21.94
C GLN A 93 1.74 4.71 -22.18
N ALA A 94 1.03 3.68 -21.72
CA ALA A 94 1.32 2.27 -22.00
C ALA A 94 1.44 2.00 -23.52
N ALA A 95 0.52 2.57 -24.31
CA ALA A 95 0.57 2.46 -25.77
C ALA A 95 1.81 3.15 -26.38
N LYS A 96 2.25 4.29 -25.82
CA LYS A 96 3.45 5.03 -26.26
C LYS A 96 4.76 4.35 -25.89
N GLU A 97 4.83 3.66 -24.75
CA GLU A 97 6.03 2.90 -24.38
C GLU A 97 6.15 1.60 -25.18
N THR A 98 5.02 0.92 -25.43
CA THR A 98 4.97 -0.25 -26.34
C THR A 98 5.47 0.10 -27.76
N ALA A 99 5.22 1.34 -28.22
CA ALA A 99 5.73 1.84 -29.50
C ALA A 99 7.24 2.17 -29.50
N LYS A 100 7.86 2.43 -28.33
CA LYS A 100 9.31 2.68 -28.20
C LYS A 100 10.14 1.40 -28.06
N GLY A 101 9.54 0.28 -27.66
CA GLY A 101 10.24 -1.00 -27.47
C GLY A 101 10.74 -1.69 -28.75
N HIS A 102 10.47 -1.15 -29.95
CA HIS A 102 10.80 -1.77 -31.23
C HIS A 102 12.17 -1.35 -31.84
N GLN A 103 13.04 -0.70 -31.05
CA GLN A 103 14.43 -0.44 -31.45
C GLN A 103 15.43 -0.80 -30.34
N ILE A 104 15.69 -2.10 -30.17
CA ILE A 104 16.96 -2.58 -29.61
C ILE A 104 17.56 -3.60 -30.58
N THR A 105 18.83 -3.40 -30.89
CA THR A 105 19.62 -4.07 -31.93
C THR A 105 19.95 -5.52 -31.58
N SER A 106 19.73 -6.44 -32.53
CA SER A 106 20.20 -7.82 -32.48
C SER A 106 21.72 -7.92 -32.58
N PRO A 107 22.42 -8.72 -31.75
CA PRO A 107 23.80 -9.13 -32.00
C PRO A 107 23.87 -10.23 -33.07
N THR A 108 24.93 -10.20 -33.86
CA THR A 108 25.23 -11.12 -34.96
C THR A 108 25.26 -12.60 -34.54
N SER A 109 24.77 -13.49 -35.42
CA SER A 109 25.10 -14.92 -35.40
C SER A 109 25.28 -15.44 -36.82
N GLY A 110 26.25 -16.34 -37.01
CA GLY A 110 26.85 -16.64 -38.31
C GLY A 110 26.10 -17.63 -39.21
N ASN A 111 26.47 -17.61 -40.49
CA ASN A 111 25.97 -18.51 -41.54
C ASN A 111 26.27 -19.99 -41.27
N ILE A 112 25.28 -20.88 -41.41
CA ILE A 112 25.34 -22.12 -42.21
C ILE A 112 23.92 -22.42 -42.77
N PRO A 113 23.73 -22.69 -44.08
CA PRO A 113 22.45 -23.12 -44.64
C PRO A 113 22.41 -24.63 -44.96
N SER A 114 21.22 -25.25 -45.04
CA SER A 114 20.70 -25.96 -46.24
C SER A 114 19.61 -27.02 -45.99
N ASN A 115 18.65 -27.07 -46.92
CA ASN A 115 17.97 -28.26 -47.50
C ASN A 115 16.78 -28.98 -46.80
N THR A 116 15.59 -28.80 -47.43
CA THR A 116 14.65 -29.82 -48.02
C THR A 116 14.35 -31.14 -47.27
N THR A 117 13.13 -31.72 -47.29
CA THR A 117 12.15 -31.82 -48.39
C THR A 117 10.73 -32.18 -47.89
N SER A 118 9.70 -32.03 -48.74
CA SER A 118 8.28 -32.36 -48.52
C SER A 118 7.90 -33.83 -48.81
N LEU A 119 6.73 -34.29 -48.33
CA LEU A 119 5.84 -35.44 -48.71
C LEU A 119 4.91 -35.75 -47.49
N THR A 120 3.61 -36.12 -47.52
CA THR A 120 2.51 -36.06 -48.52
C THR A 120 1.13 -36.11 -47.81
N SER A 121 0.03 -35.83 -48.52
CA SER A 121 -1.39 -36.05 -48.10
C SER A 121 -2.00 -37.31 -48.82
N PRO A 122 -3.29 -37.75 -48.71
CA PRO A 122 -4.54 -36.94 -48.66
C PRO A 122 -5.82 -37.46 -47.92
N ALA A 123 -6.73 -36.50 -47.67
CA ALA A 123 -8.23 -36.58 -47.65
C ALA A 123 -8.95 -37.44 -46.56
N SER A 124 -10.17 -37.11 -46.08
CA SER A 124 -11.25 -36.26 -46.65
C SER A 124 -12.09 -35.51 -45.59
N THR A 125 -12.61 -34.32 -45.96
CA THR A 125 -13.95 -33.72 -45.63
C THR A 125 -14.52 -33.92 -44.20
N THR A 126 -14.91 -32.91 -43.41
CA THR A 126 -15.43 -31.53 -43.69
C THR A 126 -15.48 -30.76 -42.32
N ALA A 127 -15.74 -29.46 -42.15
CA ALA A 127 -16.19 -28.37 -43.04
C ALA A 127 -15.58 -27.00 -42.64
N LEU A 128 -16.31 -25.89 -42.80
CA LEU A 128 -15.91 -24.52 -42.46
C LEU A 128 -15.87 -24.24 -40.95
N ALA A 129 -14.74 -23.71 -40.47
CA ALA A 129 -14.67 -22.90 -39.25
C ALA A 129 -14.15 -21.50 -39.61
N SER A 130 -14.91 -20.46 -39.28
CA SER A 130 -14.47 -19.07 -39.47
C SER A 130 -13.32 -18.72 -38.52
N PRO A 131 -12.34 -17.91 -38.94
CA PRO A 131 -11.21 -17.55 -38.08
C PRO A 131 -11.69 -16.59 -36.96
N ARG A 132 -11.59 -17.03 -35.71
CA ARG A 132 -11.59 -16.14 -34.54
C ARG A 132 -10.17 -15.97 -34.03
N ASP A 133 -9.68 -14.75 -34.21
CA ASP A 133 -8.73 -14.03 -33.37
C ASP A 133 -7.44 -14.74 -32.95
N VAL A 134 -6.38 -14.39 -33.67
CA VAL A 134 -4.98 -14.46 -33.20
C VAL A 134 -4.87 -13.74 -31.84
N PRO A 135 -4.15 -14.29 -30.84
CA PRO A 135 -3.96 -13.62 -29.56
C PRO A 135 -3.21 -12.30 -29.77
N THR A 136 -3.90 -11.17 -29.58
CA THR A 136 -3.27 -9.85 -29.66
C THR A 136 -2.25 -9.69 -28.54
N ALA A 137 -1.04 -9.25 -28.88
CA ALA A 137 0.06 -9.07 -27.93
C ALA A 137 -0.38 -8.30 -26.67
N ASN A 138 -0.08 -8.85 -25.50
CA ASN A 138 -0.49 -8.35 -24.20
C ASN A 138 -0.07 -6.88 -24.01
N LYS A 139 -1.02 -5.96 -24.15
CA LYS A 139 -0.84 -4.56 -23.74
C LYS A 139 -0.72 -4.56 -22.22
N PRO A 140 0.32 -3.93 -21.63
CA PRO A 140 0.44 -3.88 -20.17
C PRO A 140 -0.79 -3.19 -19.58
N GLU A 141 -1.48 -3.91 -18.70
CA GLU A 141 -2.67 -3.41 -18.01
C GLU A 141 -2.31 -2.17 -17.17
N PRO A 142 -3.17 -1.14 -17.06
CA PRO A 142 -2.79 0.13 -16.43
C PRO A 142 -2.24 0.02 -14.99
N LEU A 143 -2.65 -1.00 -14.22
CA LEU A 143 -2.07 -1.29 -12.91
C LEU A 143 -0.60 -1.73 -13.01
N ASN A 144 -0.25 -2.58 -13.98
CA ASN A 144 1.13 -3.03 -14.20
C ASN A 144 2.08 -1.87 -14.56
N LEU A 145 1.59 -0.87 -15.31
CA LEU A 145 2.37 0.35 -15.55
C LEU A 145 2.54 1.17 -14.26
N PHE A 146 1.48 1.31 -13.44
CA PHE A 146 1.60 2.01 -12.16
C PHE A 146 2.59 1.33 -11.21
N TYR A 147 2.56 -0.01 -11.10
CA TYR A 147 3.54 -0.78 -10.32
C TYR A 147 4.98 -0.53 -10.81
N GLN A 148 5.22 -0.57 -12.13
CA GLN A 148 6.54 -0.29 -12.72
C GLN A 148 7.03 1.14 -12.46
N MET A 149 6.13 2.11 -12.27
CA MET A 149 6.49 3.49 -11.95
C MET A 149 6.72 3.74 -10.45
N LEU A 150 5.97 3.10 -9.55
CA LEU A 150 6.13 3.31 -8.10
C LEU A 150 7.30 2.52 -7.52
N LEU A 151 7.51 1.27 -7.98
CA LEU A 151 8.52 0.37 -7.42
C LEU A 151 9.95 0.96 -7.39
N PRO A 152 10.45 1.64 -8.45
CA PRO A 152 11.77 2.26 -8.42
C PRO A 152 11.87 3.40 -7.40
N ILE A 153 10.77 4.10 -7.11
CA ILE A 153 10.73 5.18 -6.11
C ILE A 153 10.77 4.59 -4.69
N SER A 154 10.03 3.50 -4.44
CA SER A 154 10.04 2.83 -3.12
C SER A 154 11.36 2.12 -2.81
N MET A 155 12.14 1.75 -3.83
CA MET A 155 13.48 1.14 -3.68
C MET A 155 14.62 2.17 -3.72
N ASP A 156 14.33 3.46 -3.92
CA ASP A 156 15.34 4.51 -4.04
C ASP A 156 15.77 5.07 -2.67
N ASP A 157 16.82 4.47 -2.13
CA ASP A 157 17.53 4.93 -0.94
C ASP A 157 18.23 6.30 -1.12
N THR A 158 18.41 6.81 -2.34
CA THR A 158 19.20 8.03 -2.57
C THR A 158 18.48 9.30 -2.14
N MET A 159 17.16 9.39 -2.32
CA MET A 159 16.38 10.56 -1.90
C MET A 159 16.29 10.68 -0.37
N PRO A 160 15.92 9.62 0.41
CA PRO A 160 15.99 9.64 1.87
C PRO A 160 17.38 10.05 2.41
N ARG A 161 18.45 9.48 1.87
CA ARG A 161 19.83 9.81 2.26
C ARG A 161 20.20 11.26 1.95
N LYS A 162 19.58 11.87 0.93
CA LYS A 162 19.79 13.28 0.58
C LYS A 162 19.10 14.23 1.56
N PHE A 163 17.83 13.97 1.94
CA PHE A 163 17.16 14.73 3.02
C PHE A 163 17.97 14.69 4.33
N GLY A 164 18.44 13.50 4.72
CA GLY A 164 19.27 13.33 5.91
C GLY A 164 20.61 14.08 5.83
N ARG A 165 21.27 14.08 4.66
CA ARG A 165 22.51 14.83 4.44
C ARG A 165 22.30 16.33 4.48
N ASP A 166 21.28 16.86 3.79
CA ASP A 166 21.00 18.29 3.74
C ASP A 166 20.74 18.83 5.17
N LEU A 167 20.03 18.05 6.01
CA LEU A 167 19.83 18.34 7.44
C LEU A 167 21.14 18.24 8.25
N GLN A 168 21.96 17.21 8.04
CA GLN A 168 23.25 17.04 8.72
C GLN A 168 24.22 18.19 8.40
N GLU A 169 24.31 18.59 7.14
CA GLU A 169 25.14 19.72 6.72
C GLU A 169 24.63 21.05 7.31
N SER A 170 23.31 21.24 7.41
CA SER A 170 22.71 22.41 8.04
C SER A 170 23.01 22.49 9.54
N THR A 171 22.75 21.40 10.27
CA THR A 171 23.02 21.32 11.71
C THR A 171 24.51 21.50 12.04
N ALA A 172 25.42 20.95 11.23
CA ALA A 172 26.86 21.14 11.39
C ALA A 172 27.32 22.60 11.22
N ARG A 173 26.71 23.39 10.31
CA ARG A 173 27.03 24.82 10.16
C ARG A 173 26.64 25.65 11.40
N CYS A 174 25.53 25.28 12.04
CA CYS A 174 24.96 26.02 13.17
C CYS A 174 25.87 26.06 14.41
N ASP A 175 26.71 25.04 14.58
CA ASP A 175 27.55 24.86 15.77
C ASP A 175 28.68 25.90 15.91
N VAL A 176 28.99 26.63 14.83
CA VAL A 176 29.94 27.76 14.85
C VAL A 176 29.24 29.04 15.32
N VAL A 177 28.26 29.54 14.56
CA VAL A 177 27.66 30.88 14.76
C VAL A 177 26.74 30.95 15.98
N LEU A 178 26.05 29.84 16.31
CA LEU A 178 25.08 29.76 17.41
C LEU A 178 25.64 29.03 18.65
N ARG A 179 26.97 28.88 18.74
CA ARG A 179 27.63 28.29 19.90
C ARG A 179 27.23 29.02 21.18
N ASN A 180 26.78 28.25 22.17
CA ASN A 180 26.29 28.74 23.48
C ASN A 180 25.15 29.77 23.37
N SER A 181 24.29 29.67 22.35
CA SER A 181 23.10 30.52 22.18
C SER A 181 21.81 29.71 22.22
N GLU A 182 20.78 30.22 22.89
CA GLU A 182 19.43 29.63 22.93
C GLU A 182 18.82 29.48 21.52
N LEU A 183 19.19 30.39 20.60
CA LEU A 183 18.86 30.33 19.17
C LEU A 183 19.28 29.01 18.49
N ARG A 184 20.26 28.28 19.03
CA ARG A 184 20.63 26.95 18.54
C ARG A 184 19.49 25.96 18.75
N VAL A 185 18.84 25.97 19.92
CA VAL A 185 17.73 25.06 20.24
C VAL A 185 16.51 25.42 19.38
N GLU A 186 16.21 26.72 19.24
CA GLU A 186 15.15 27.21 18.38
C GLU A 186 15.35 26.80 16.91
N LEU A 187 16.56 26.98 16.37
CA LEU A 187 16.88 26.59 15.00
C LEU A 187 16.80 25.07 14.81
N MET A 188 17.32 24.26 15.74
CA MET A 188 17.23 22.79 15.64
C MET A 188 15.77 22.32 15.59
N ALA A 189 14.89 22.91 16.40
CA ALA A 189 13.45 22.63 16.35
C ALA A 189 12.82 23.02 14.98
N ARG A 190 13.17 24.20 14.44
CA ARG A 190 12.71 24.64 13.11
C ARG A 190 13.21 23.70 11.99
N LEU A 191 14.51 23.37 11.94
CA LEU A 191 15.09 22.50 10.92
C LEU A 191 14.47 21.09 10.97
N TYR A 192 14.27 20.53 12.17
CA TYR A 192 13.59 19.24 12.33
C TYR A 192 12.12 19.30 11.92
N THR A 193 11.43 20.42 12.18
CA THR A 193 10.03 20.61 11.73
C THR A 193 9.95 20.66 10.20
N SER A 194 10.84 21.40 9.53
CA SER A 194 10.96 21.38 8.06
C SER A 194 11.28 19.99 7.52
N TYR A 195 12.10 19.20 8.22
CA TYR A 195 12.41 17.82 7.83
C TYR A 195 11.18 16.90 7.96
N CYS A 196 10.44 16.96 9.07
CA CYS A 196 9.20 16.20 9.23
C CYS A 196 8.17 16.52 8.14
N HIS A 197 8.01 17.79 7.77
CA HIS A 197 7.11 18.18 6.67
C HIS A 197 7.59 17.64 5.31
N ALA A 198 8.86 17.91 4.93
CA ALA A 198 9.35 17.57 3.60
C ALA A 198 9.62 16.07 3.38
N PHE A 199 10.17 15.38 4.39
CA PHE A 199 10.47 13.95 4.31
C PHE A 199 9.31 13.09 4.82
N GLY A 200 8.68 13.47 5.94
CA GLY A 200 7.57 12.74 6.53
C GLY A 200 6.29 12.88 5.71
N ASP A 201 5.78 14.10 5.52
CA ASP A 201 4.47 14.30 4.90
C ASP A 201 4.55 14.23 3.36
N GLU A 202 5.39 15.07 2.73
CA GLU A 202 5.45 15.21 1.27
C GLU A 202 6.11 14.02 0.53
N TYR A 203 7.05 13.32 1.18
CA TYR A 203 7.72 12.15 0.61
C TYR A 203 7.12 10.83 1.12
N LEU A 204 7.28 10.50 2.42
CA LEU A 204 6.80 9.23 2.96
C LEU A 204 5.28 9.14 2.97
N GLY A 205 4.57 10.18 3.40
CA GLY A 205 3.10 10.22 3.42
C GLY A 205 2.50 10.07 2.02
N LYS A 206 3.11 10.70 1.02
CA LYS A 206 2.72 10.54 -0.39
C LYS A 206 3.00 9.14 -0.93
N MET A 207 4.15 8.56 -0.62
CA MET A 207 4.47 7.17 -0.98
C MET A 207 3.51 6.17 -0.31
N ALA A 208 3.18 6.39 0.96
CA ALA A 208 2.22 5.60 1.71
C ALA A 208 0.81 5.71 1.12
N ASN A 209 0.34 6.91 0.76
CA ASN A 209 -0.95 7.13 0.10
C ASN A 209 -1.02 6.43 -1.27
N LEU A 210 0.01 6.56 -2.11
CA LEU A 210 0.08 5.85 -3.41
C LEU A 210 0.12 4.33 -3.25
N SER A 211 0.79 3.84 -2.21
CA SER A 211 0.83 2.42 -1.85
C SER A 211 -0.50 1.94 -1.27
N HIS A 212 -1.23 2.80 -0.56
CA HIS A 212 -2.55 2.50 0.01
C HIS A 212 -3.62 2.40 -1.09
N GLU A 213 -3.65 3.34 -2.03
CA GLU A 213 -4.48 3.25 -3.25
C GLU A 213 -4.16 1.96 -4.03
N LEU A 214 -2.89 1.55 -4.09
CA LEU A 214 -2.45 0.28 -4.68
C LEU A 214 -2.81 -0.98 -3.88
N VAL A 215 -3.08 -0.87 -2.60
CA VAL A 215 -3.58 -1.99 -1.79
C VAL A 215 -5.10 -2.03 -1.88
N GLN A 216 -5.77 -0.87 -1.94
CA GLN A 216 -7.22 -0.79 -2.07
C GLN A 216 -7.72 -1.13 -3.49
N GLU A 217 -7.28 -0.49 -4.57
CA GLU A 217 -7.86 -0.74 -5.91
C GLU A 217 -7.78 -2.21 -6.37
N PRO A 218 -6.69 -2.98 -6.17
CA PRO A 218 -6.64 -4.38 -6.61
C PRO A 218 -7.23 -5.38 -5.61
N LEU A 219 -7.15 -5.14 -4.30
CA LEU A 219 -7.86 -5.98 -3.32
C LEU A 219 -9.38 -5.73 -3.36
N LEU A 220 -9.81 -4.53 -3.79
CA LEU A 220 -11.20 -4.12 -3.93
C LEU A 220 -11.66 -4.06 -5.40
N CYS A 221 -10.83 -4.46 -6.37
CA CYS A 221 -11.26 -4.95 -7.70
C CYS A 221 -11.87 -6.35 -7.56
N LEU A 222 -12.80 -6.41 -6.63
CA LEU A 222 -13.94 -7.28 -6.38
C LEU A 222 -14.92 -7.29 -7.58
N GLU A 223 -14.70 -6.44 -8.60
CA GLU A 223 -15.13 -6.74 -9.97
C GLU A 223 -14.67 -8.14 -10.39
N SER A 224 -13.42 -8.50 -10.07
CA SER A 224 -12.93 -9.87 -10.17
C SER A 224 -13.58 -10.81 -9.16
N ALA A 225 -14.01 -10.39 -7.97
CA ALA A 225 -14.63 -11.30 -6.99
C ALA A 225 -16.07 -11.70 -7.34
N SER A 226 -16.77 -10.89 -8.14
CA SER A 226 -17.96 -11.37 -8.85
C SER A 226 -17.58 -12.50 -9.83
N ASN A 227 -16.52 -12.30 -10.61
CA ASN A 227 -15.92 -13.32 -11.49
C ASN A 227 -15.25 -14.49 -10.74
N PHE A 228 -14.86 -14.34 -9.48
CA PHE A 228 -14.16 -15.35 -8.69
C PHE A 228 -15.09 -16.50 -8.27
N PHE A 229 -16.39 -16.23 -8.26
CA PHE A 229 -17.43 -17.24 -8.16
C PHE A 229 -18.18 -17.46 -9.50
N VAL A 230 -18.20 -16.50 -10.44
CA VAL A 230 -18.93 -16.61 -11.73
C VAL A 230 -18.10 -17.25 -12.86
N VAL A 231 -16.81 -16.93 -13.00
CA VAL A 231 -15.89 -17.56 -13.98
C VAL A 231 -15.47 -18.96 -13.53
N ASN A 232 -15.47 -19.20 -12.22
CA ASN A 232 -15.13 -20.48 -11.58
C ASN A 232 -16.30 -21.50 -11.55
N GLY A 233 -17.33 -21.29 -12.37
CA GLY A 233 -18.24 -22.36 -12.78
C GLY A 233 -19.25 -22.85 -11.74
N LEU A 234 -19.62 -22.02 -10.76
CA LEU A 234 -20.75 -22.30 -9.86
C LEU A 234 -22.07 -22.15 -10.62
N ASP A 235 -22.66 -23.27 -11.05
CA ASP A 235 -23.99 -23.27 -11.66
C ASP A 235 -25.07 -23.20 -10.56
N LYS A 236 -26.26 -22.72 -10.90
CA LYS A 236 -27.41 -22.60 -9.97
C LYS A 236 -27.88 -23.95 -9.43
N GLY A 237 -27.43 -25.06 -10.03
CA GLY A 237 -27.71 -26.44 -9.60
C GLY A 237 -26.72 -27.02 -8.59
N ASP A 238 -25.56 -26.41 -8.34
CA ASP A 238 -24.52 -27.03 -7.48
C ASP A 238 -24.98 -27.24 -6.02
N PHE A 239 -25.92 -26.40 -5.55
CA PHE A 239 -26.54 -26.47 -4.21
C PHE A 239 -27.99 -27.02 -4.24
N VAL A 240 -28.41 -27.67 -5.33
CA VAL A 240 -29.77 -28.23 -5.49
C VAL A 240 -29.76 -29.57 -6.23
N GLY A 241 -30.07 -30.66 -5.53
CA GLY A 241 -30.35 -31.99 -6.11
C GLY A 241 -29.12 -32.81 -6.51
N ASN A 242 -27.95 -32.52 -5.93
CA ASN A 242 -26.69 -33.15 -6.31
C ASN A 242 -26.55 -34.55 -5.69
N LYS A 243 -26.91 -35.60 -6.44
CA LYS A 243 -26.93 -37.01 -5.99
C LYS A 243 -25.55 -37.64 -5.73
N GLN A 244 -24.46 -36.90 -5.92
CA GLN A 244 -23.11 -37.35 -5.60
C GLN A 244 -22.62 -36.65 -4.34
N VAL A 245 -22.15 -37.43 -3.36
CA VAL A 245 -21.53 -36.91 -2.13
C VAL A 245 -20.19 -36.24 -2.50
N GLN A 246 -20.25 -34.95 -2.81
CA GLN A 246 -19.07 -34.11 -2.99
C GLN A 246 -18.63 -33.57 -1.64
N THR A 247 -17.34 -33.67 -1.34
CA THR A 247 -16.77 -33.14 -0.08
C THR A 247 -16.59 -31.62 -0.09
N GLN A 248 -16.48 -31.01 -1.27
CA GLN A 248 -16.38 -29.55 -1.46
C GLN A 248 -16.78 -29.19 -2.89
N SER A 249 -17.19 -27.95 -3.12
CA SER A 249 -17.53 -27.46 -4.46
C SER A 249 -16.28 -27.25 -5.33
N LYS A 250 -16.48 -27.26 -6.66
CA LYS A 250 -15.42 -26.94 -7.63
C LYS A 250 -14.92 -25.50 -7.45
N ALA A 251 -15.83 -24.56 -7.21
CA ALA A 251 -15.49 -23.18 -6.93
C ALA A 251 -14.67 -23.06 -5.64
N CYS A 252 -15.02 -23.78 -4.56
CA CYS A 252 -14.22 -23.79 -3.34
C CYS A 252 -12.77 -24.21 -3.59
N THR A 253 -12.57 -25.27 -4.36
CA THR A 253 -11.25 -25.76 -4.73
C THR A 253 -10.42 -24.67 -5.43
N GLN A 254 -11.00 -23.96 -6.40
CA GLN A 254 -10.33 -22.90 -7.17
C GLN A 254 -10.07 -21.64 -6.33
N VAL A 255 -11.04 -21.25 -5.49
CA VAL A 255 -10.92 -20.13 -4.56
C VAL A 255 -9.80 -20.37 -3.54
N VAL A 256 -9.75 -21.56 -2.93
CA VAL A 256 -8.69 -21.93 -1.97
C VAL A 256 -7.32 -21.93 -2.65
N GLN A 257 -7.18 -22.49 -3.85
CA GLN A 257 -5.93 -22.45 -4.61
C GLN A 257 -5.44 -21.03 -4.89
N TYR A 258 -6.34 -20.14 -5.33
CA TYR A 258 -6.01 -18.73 -5.56
C TYR A 258 -5.57 -18.02 -4.26
N LEU A 259 -6.35 -18.17 -3.19
CA LEU A 259 -6.05 -17.56 -1.88
C LEU A 259 -4.70 -18.05 -1.36
N SER A 260 -4.42 -19.35 -1.42
CA SER A 260 -3.13 -19.92 -1.01
C SER A 260 -1.96 -19.34 -1.80
N HIS A 261 -2.07 -19.20 -3.13
CA HIS A 261 -1.00 -18.62 -3.95
C HIS A 261 -0.83 -17.11 -3.66
N MET A 262 -1.91 -16.36 -3.51
CA MET A 262 -1.88 -14.94 -3.16
C MET A 262 -1.25 -14.71 -1.79
N PHE A 263 -1.64 -15.48 -0.78
CA PHE A 263 -1.07 -15.38 0.56
C PHE A 263 0.39 -15.83 0.60
N MET A 264 0.79 -16.85 -0.16
CA MET A 264 2.20 -17.26 -0.25
C MET A 264 3.10 -16.10 -0.68
N HIS A 265 2.73 -15.36 -1.73
CA HIS A 265 3.51 -14.20 -2.20
C HIS A 265 3.38 -13.00 -1.25
N ALA A 266 2.17 -12.68 -0.80
CA ALA A 266 1.94 -11.52 0.08
C ALA A 266 2.63 -11.69 1.45
N CYS A 267 2.56 -12.87 2.07
CA CYS A 267 3.21 -13.14 3.36
C CYS A 267 4.74 -13.31 3.26
N ALA A 268 5.29 -13.48 2.05
CA ALA A 268 6.73 -13.45 1.79
C ALA A 268 7.26 -12.03 1.46
N ALA A 269 6.38 -11.11 1.05
CA ALA A 269 6.72 -9.72 0.73
C ALA A 269 6.35 -8.70 1.82
N LEU A 270 5.50 -9.09 2.79
CA LEU A 270 5.04 -8.24 3.89
C LEU A 270 5.60 -8.71 5.23
N ASP A 271 6.39 -7.85 5.86
CA ASP A 271 6.97 -8.07 7.18
C ASP A 271 6.13 -7.43 8.30
N ASP A 272 6.08 -8.10 9.45
CA ASP A 272 5.47 -7.60 10.70
C ASP A 272 6.55 -6.96 11.61
N VAL A 273 7.27 -5.95 11.10
CA VAL A 273 8.43 -5.32 11.77
C VAL A 273 8.02 -4.06 12.55
N GLY A 274 8.70 -3.82 13.68
CA GLY A 274 8.54 -2.58 14.46
C GLY A 274 7.21 -2.46 15.23
N GLY A 275 6.51 -3.57 15.43
CA GLY A 275 5.17 -3.59 16.05
C GLY A 275 4.02 -3.32 15.07
N VAL A 276 4.31 -3.00 13.81
CA VAL A 276 3.31 -2.85 12.76
C VAL A 276 3.13 -4.19 12.04
N SER A 277 1.94 -4.77 12.14
CA SER A 277 1.66 -6.10 11.56
C SER A 277 1.08 -6.00 10.15
N ASN A 278 1.87 -5.54 9.17
CA ASN A 278 1.42 -5.30 7.79
C ASN A 278 0.83 -6.55 7.13
N ARG A 279 1.41 -7.73 7.38
CA ARG A 279 0.91 -9.00 6.85
C ARG A 279 -0.43 -9.36 7.48
N THR A 280 -0.55 -9.19 8.80
CA THR A 280 -1.81 -9.42 9.53
C THR A 280 -2.91 -8.46 9.07
N GLN A 281 -2.58 -7.18 8.85
CA GLN A 281 -3.53 -6.19 8.34
C GLN A 281 -3.99 -6.53 6.91
N PHE A 282 -3.07 -6.94 6.04
CA PHE A 282 -3.39 -7.39 4.68
C PHE A 282 -4.36 -8.57 4.69
N VAL A 283 -4.03 -9.66 5.41
CA VAL A 283 -4.90 -10.86 5.46
C VAL A 283 -6.25 -10.55 6.11
N SER A 284 -6.28 -9.70 7.14
CA SER A 284 -7.53 -9.25 7.78
C SER A 284 -8.42 -8.44 6.83
N ASN A 285 -7.84 -7.53 6.06
CA ASN A 285 -8.57 -6.74 5.05
C ASN A 285 -9.14 -7.66 3.94
N VAL A 286 -8.35 -8.63 3.47
CA VAL A 286 -8.82 -9.65 2.52
C VAL A 286 -9.95 -10.49 3.12
N CYS A 287 -9.89 -10.83 4.41
CA CYS A 287 -10.93 -11.60 5.09
C CYS A 287 -12.26 -10.83 5.21
N ALA A 288 -12.20 -9.55 5.58
CA ALA A 288 -13.37 -8.67 5.61
C ALA A 288 -14.04 -8.57 4.23
N THR A 289 -13.22 -8.30 3.21
CA THR A 289 -13.63 -8.20 1.81
C THR A 289 -14.23 -9.52 1.28
N PHE A 290 -13.60 -10.66 1.61
CA PHE A 290 -14.09 -11.98 1.26
C PHE A 290 -15.46 -12.26 1.90
N LYS A 291 -15.62 -11.99 3.21
CA LYS A 291 -16.88 -12.17 3.94
C LYS A 291 -18.02 -11.36 3.30
N ASP A 292 -17.82 -10.08 3.00
CA ASP A 292 -18.87 -9.25 2.38
C ASP A 292 -19.22 -9.74 0.95
N THR A 293 -18.21 -10.15 0.17
CA THR A 293 -18.41 -10.79 -1.14
C THR A 293 -19.23 -12.07 -1.03
N TYR A 294 -18.88 -12.93 -0.06
CA TYR A 294 -19.48 -14.24 0.10
C TYR A 294 -20.95 -14.14 0.56
N ILE A 295 -21.26 -13.22 1.47
CA ILE A 295 -22.67 -12.92 1.85
C ILE A 295 -23.47 -12.47 0.63
N ALA A 296 -22.92 -11.55 -0.19
CA ALA A 296 -23.56 -11.11 -1.44
C ALA A 296 -23.68 -12.22 -2.50
N HIS A 297 -22.81 -13.23 -2.46
CA HIS A 297 -22.89 -14.43 -3.28
C HIS A 297 -24.03 -15.36 -2.80
N LEU A 298 -24.07 -15.73 -1.50
CA LEU A 298 -25.11 -16.60 -0.92
C LEU A 298 -26.53 -16.07 -1.17
N GLN A 299 -26.72 -14.75 -1.14
CA GLN A 299 -27.99 -14.09 -1.49
C GLN A 299 -28.48 -14.33 -2.93
N LYS A 300 -27.71 -14.97 -3.82
CA LYS A 300 -28.08 -15.23 -5.23
C LYS A 300 -28.54 -16.68 -5.50
N PHE A 301 -28.05 -17.65 -4.73
CA PHE A 301 -28.30 -19.08 -4.94
C PHE A 301 -29.54 -19.56 -4.19
N LYS A 302 -29.92 -20.82 -4.38
CA LYS A 302 -30.88 -21.55 -3.52
C LYS A 302 -30.14 -22.74 -2.90
N PHE A 303 -30.56 -23.16 -1.71
CA PHE A 303 -29.95 -24.26 -0.97
C PHE A 303 -31.03 -25.26 -0.56
N ASP A 304 -30.83 -26.54 -0.90
CA ASP A 304 -31.48 -27.66 -0.22
C ASP A 304 -30.64 -28.13 0.99
N ALA A 305 -31.07 -29.20 1.66
CA ALA A 305 -30.40 -29.72 2.85
C ALA A 305 -28.97 -30.23 2.54
N ASP A 306 -28.77 -30.91 1.41
CA ASP A 306 -27.47 -31.42 1.00
C ASP A 306 -26.54 -30.27 0.59
N GLY A 307 -27.06 -29.27 -0.13
CA GLY A 307 -26.36 -28.03 -0.46
C GLY A 307 -25.96 -27.21 0.77
N ALA A 308 -26.71 -27.28 1.87
CA ALA A 308 -26.33 -26.66 3.15
C ALA A 308 -25.14 -27.39 3.82
N CYS A 309 -25.08 -28.72 3.74
CA CYS A 309 -23.93 -29.50 4.21
C CYS A 309 -22.67 -29.24 3.36
N LEU A 310 -22.83 -29.13 2.04
CA LEU A 310 -21.74 -28.74 1.13
C LEU A 310 -21.22 -27.33 1.46
N LEU A 311 -22.11 -26.37 1.69
CA LEU A 311 -21.79 -24.99 2.09
C LEU A 311 -20.96 -24.93 3.40
N LEU A 312 -21.31 -25.73 4.41
CA LEU A 312 -20.56 -25.79 5.67
C LEU A 312 -19.13 -26.33 5.44
N THR A 313 -18.96 -27.28 4.52
CA THR A 313 -17.65 -27.88 4.22
C THR A 313 -16.77 -26.94 3.38
N ASP A 314 -17.35 -26.28 2.37
CA ASP A 314 -16.72 -25.17 1.64
C ASP A 314 -16.20 -24.09 2.60
N LEU A 315 -17.01 -23.71 3.59
CA LEU A 315 -16.63 -22.68 4.56
C LEU A 315 -15.49 -23.12 5.49
N ALA A 316 -15.44 -24.40 5.89
CA ALA A 316 -14.31 -24.95 6.65
C ALA A 316 -13.00 -24.86 5.84
N MET A 317 -13.05 -25.17 4.54
CA MET A 317 -11.91 -25.05 3.63
C MET A 317 -11.49 -23.60 3.43
N TYR A 318 -12.42 -22.66 3.31
CA TYR A 318 -12.11 -21.23 3.29
C TYR A 318 -11.46 -20.77 4.60
N ARG A 319 -12.00 -21.13 5.77
CA ARG A 319 -11.40 -20.78 7.07
C ARG A 319 -9.97 -21.31 7.18
N GLN A 320 -9.71 -22.52 6.68
CA GLN A 320 -8.37 -23.10 6.64
C GLN A 320 -7.42 -22.33 5.72
N ALA A 321 -7.87 -21.83 4.57
CA ALA A 321 -7.04 -21.02 3.67
C ALA A 321 -6.57 -19.70 4.33
N PHE A 322 -7.36 -19.12 5.24
CA PHE A 322 -7.00 -17.92 6.00
C PHE A 322 -6.11 -18.20 7.23
N ARG A 323 -5.86 -19.46 7.61
CA ARG A 323 -4.96 -19.82 8.73
C ARG A 323 -3.48 -19.48 8.51
N VAL A 324 -3.12 -18.88 7.37
CA VAL A 324 -1.82 -18.21 7.17
C VAL A 324 -1.58 -17.08 8.17
N CYS A 325 -2.63 -16.54 8.80
CA CYS A 325 -2.56 -15.56 9.87
C CYS A 325 -3.49 -15.96 11.02
N HIS A 326 -2.99 -15.92 12.26
CA HIS A 326 -3.79 -16.14 13.47
C HIS A 326 -4.16 -14.79 14.08
N HIS A 327 -5.33 -14.26 13.73
CA HIS A 327 -5.83 -12.99 14.25
C HIS A 327 -7.32 -13.10 14.63
N PRO A 328 -7.75 -12.63 15.82
CA PRO A 328 -9.13 -12.81 16.30
C PRO A 328 -10.20 -12.34 15.30
N SER A 329 -9.99 -11.20 14.63
CA SER A 329 -10.97 -10.71 13.66
C SER A 329 -11.21 -11.67 12.50
N ILE A 330 -10.22 -12.46 12.07
CA ILE A 330 -10.39 -13.47 11.01
C ILE A 330 -11.33 -14.57 11.51
N ASP A 331 -11.15 -15.02 12.76
CA ASP A 331 -12.04 -15.99 13.39
C ASP A 331 -13.46 -15.44 13.55
N ASP A 332 -13.63 -14.20 14.05
CA ASP A 332 -14.94 -13.53 14.17
C ASP A 332 -15.69 -13.48 12.82
N HIS A 333 -14.97 -13.19 11.73
CA HIS A 333 -15.54 -13.16 10.38
C HIS A 333 -16.01 -14.55 9.93
N PHE A 334 -15.22 -15.60 10.18
CA PHE A 334 -15.61 -16.97 9.83
C PHE A 334 -16.70 -17.54 10.74
N ASP A 335 -16.75 -17.15 12.01
CA ASP A 335 -17.83 -17.53 12.93
C ASP A 335 -19.16 -16.88 12.52
N LEU A 336 -19.16 -15.62 12.08
CA LEU A 336 -20.33 -14.98 11.46
C LEU A 336 -20.76 -15.69 10.18
N LEU A 337 -19.83 -16.03 9.28
CA LEU A 337 -20.15 -16.77 8.05
C LEU A 337 -20.70 -18.16 8.35
N HIS A 338 -20.22 -18.84 9.39
CA HIS A 338 -20.71 -20.14 9.82
C HIS A 338 -22.10 -20.02 10.43
N ALA A 339 -22.34 -18.97 11.21
CA ALA A 339 -23.65 -18.66 11.73
C ALA A 339 -24.66 -18.36 10.61
N ILE A 340 -24.22 -17.73 9.51
CA ILE A 340 -25.03 -17.56 8.28
C ILE A 340 -25.25 -18.90 7.55
N ALA A 341 -24.26 -19.78 7.45
CA ALA A 341 -24.44 -21.10 6.81
C ALA A 341 -25.50 -21.94 7.54
N ASN A 342 -25.58 -21.83 8.87
CA ASN A 342 -26.64 -22.46 9.68
C ASN A 342 -28.06 -21.98 9.35
N ILE A 343 -28.23 -20.81 8.70
CA ILE A 343 -29.53 -20.39 8.13
C ILE A 343 -30.04 -21.42 7.10
N TYR A 344 -29.17 -22.19 6.46
CA TYR A 344 -29.55 -23.21 5.47
C TYR A 344 -29.62 -24.62 6.05
N ALA A 345 -28.80 -24.93 7.06
CA ALA A 345 -28.71 -26.27 7.66
C ALA A 345 -29.74 -26.55 8.76
N LEU A 346 -30.20 -25.53 9.51
CA LEU A 346 -31.10 -25.73 10.65
C LEU A 346 -32.54 -26.10 10.22
N PRO A 347 -33.28 -26.89 11.02
CA PRO A 347 -34.71 -27.10 10.82
C PRO A 347 -35.51 -25.80 10.86
N ARG A 348 -36.65 -25.77 10.14
CA ARG A 348 -37.52 -24.59 10.02
C ARG A 348 -37.96 -24.03 11.39
N ASP A 349 -38.31 -24.92 12.32
CA ASP A 349 -38.87 -24.56 13.63
C ASP A 349 -37.86 -23.85 14.54
N SER A 350 -36.57 -24.17 14.42
CA SER A 350 -35.49 -23.56 15.19
C SER A 350 -34.93 -22.28 14.57
N LEU A 351 -35.29 -21.96 13.33
CA LEU A 351 -34.65 -20.88 12.59
C LEU A 351 -35.03 -19.50 13.11
N VAL A 352 -36.29 -19.31 13.54
CA VAL A 352 -36.79 -17.98 13.94
C VAL A 352 -36.09 -17.49 15.21
N SER A 353 -36.03 -18.30 16.26
CA SER A 353 -35.29 -17.96 17.49
C SER A 353 -33.80 -17.74 17.21
N TYR A 354 -33.17 -18.66 16.49
CA TYR A 354 -31.75 -18.56 16.11
C TYR A 354 -31.41 -17.24 15.40
N VAL A 355 -32.24 -16.82 14.44
CA VAL A 355 -32.04 -15.56 13.70
C VAL A 355 -32.27 -14.34 14.60
N THR A 356 -33.36 -14.33 15.39
CA THR A 356 -33.73 -13.21 16.25
C THR A 356 -32.75 -12.99 17.40
N GLU A 357 -32.26 -14.07 18.02
CA GLU A 357 -31.34 -14.02 19.16
C GLU A 357 -29.88 -13.79 18.74
N GLY A 358 -29.44 -14.35 17.61
CA GLY A 358 -28.01 -14.39 17.23
C GLY A 358 -27.57 -13.49 16.08
N LEU A 359 -28.42 -13.25 15.06
CA LEU A 359 -28.00 -12.63 13.79
C LEU A 359 -28.68 -11.30 13.45
N GLN A 360 -29.84 -11.03 14.04
CA GLN A 360 -30.65 -9.84 13.72
C GLN A 360 -29.96 -8.52 14.03
N THR A 361 -29.19 -8.47 15.12
CA THR A 361 -28.37 -7.33 15.53
C THR A 361 -27.19 -7.06 14.59
N THR A 362 -26.54 -8.12 14.08
CA THR A 362 -25.31 -8.02 13.28
C THR A 362 -25.57 -7.78 11.79
N LEU A 363 -26.56 -8.43 11.20
CA LEU A 363 -26.79 -8.39 9.74
C LEU A 363 -27.93 -7.45 9.32
N GLY A 364 -28.83 -7.11 10.25
CA GLY A 364 -30.03 -6.34 9.97
C GLY A 364 -31.11 -7.10 9.19
N LYS A 365 -32.36 -6.65 9.32
CA LYS A 365 -33.54 -7.37 8.80
C LYS A 365 -33.55 -7.56 7.28
N ALA A 366 -33.04 -6.58 6.51
CA ALA A 366 -33.03 -6.66 5.05
C ALA A 366 -32.12 -7.78 4.52
N THR A 367 -30.88 -7.87 5.04
CA THR A 367 -29.89 -8.89 4.71
C THR A 367 -30.40 -10.29 5.06
N LEU A 368 -30.96 -10.45 6.27
CA LEU A 368 -31.53 -11.71 6.73
C LEU A 368 -32.68 -12.19 5.86
N HIS A 369 -33.64 -11.32 5.54
CA HIS A 369 -34.74 -11.68 4.63
C HIS A 369 -34.23 -12.04 3.21
N ALA A 370 -33.16 -11.40 2.73
CA ALA A 370 -32.52 -11.73 1.46
C ALA A 370 -31.77 -13.08 1.46
N LEU A 371 -31.26 -13.51 2.62
CA LEU A 371 -30.62 -14.82 2.84
C LEU A 371 -31.65 -15.94 3.05
N ILE A 372 -32.61 -15.76 3.95
CA ILE A 372 -33.56 -16.80 4.37
C ILE A 372 -34.50 -17.19 3.22
N ARG A 373 -34.85 -16.25 2.33
CA ARG A 373 -35.62 -16.54 1.10
C ARG A 373 -34.93 -17.49 0.10
N ARG A 374 -33.70 -17.92 0.39
CA ARG A 374 -32.90 -18.86 -0.42
C ARG A 374 -32.98 -20.31 0.05
N ARG A 375 -33.51 -20.57 1.24
CA ARG A 375 -33.82 -21.93 1.68
C ARG A 375 -34.85 -22.57 0.75
N TRP A 376 -34.72 -23.87 0.53
CA TRP A 376 -35.66 -24.71 -0.22
C TRP A 376 -37.08 -24.69 0.39
N ASP A 377 -37.19 -24.64 1.71
CA ASP A 377 -38.42 -24.67 2.51
C ASP A 377 -38.98 -23.29 2.89
N TYR A 378 -38.45 -22.20 2.31
CA TYR A 378 -38.85 -20.83 2.66
C TYR A 378 -40.36 -20.55 2.51
N ASN A 379 -41.01 -21.21 1.55
CA ASN A 379 -42.45 -21.14 1.31
C ASN A 379 -42.99 -22.56 1.11
N LEU A 380 -43.44 -23.18 2.20
CA LEU A 380 -44.08 -24.49 2.20
C LEU A 380 -45.60 -24.29 2.25
N ASN A 381 -46.33 -24.81 1.27
CA ASN A 381 -47.79 -24.80 1.22
C ASN A 381 -48.44 -23.39 1.34
N GLY A 382 -47.73 -22.34 0.94
CA GLY A 382 -48.18 -20.94 1.03
C GLY A 382 -47.79 -20.23 2.33
N ASP A 383 -47.29 -20.98 3.33
CA ASP A 383 -46.79 -20.47 4.59
C ASP A 383 -45.29 -20.11 4.47
N LYS A 384 -44.94 -18.87 4.84
CA LYS A 384 -43.59 -18.32 4.74
C LYS A 384 -42.94 -18.29 6.11
N ILE A 385 -41.62 -18.45 6.17
CA ILE A 385 -40.87 -18.28 7.42
C ILE A 385 -41.06 -16.83 7.94
N PRO A 386 -41.59 -16.62 9.15
CA PRO A 386 -41.86 -15.27 9.69
C PRO A 386 -40.58 -14.66 10.27
N ILE A 387 -40.13 -13.52 9.72
CA ILE A 387 -38.89 -12.81 10.10
C ILE A 387 -39.14 -11.30 10.13
#